data_AF-A0A7C1NBM9-F1
#
_entry.id   AF-A0A7C1NBM9-F1
#
_cell.length_a   1.000
_cell.length_b   1.000
_cell.length_c   1.000
_cell.angle_alpha   90.00
_cell.angle_beta   90.00
_cell.angle_gamma   90.00
#
_symmetry.space_group_name_H-M   'P 1'
#
loop_
_entity.id
_entity.type
_entity.pdbx_description
1 polymer ?
#
loop_
_entity_poly.entity_id
_entity_poly.type
_entity_poly.pdbx_seq_one_letter_code
_entity_poly.pdbx_strand_id
1 'polypeptide(L)'
;MSRAINKDLEKLARAFFENLTVDDSCEFGSIGLDCKRPFGNSQVEQDMFEIIGLNAEFKCPNCGDEWSEEQYDYVRDLYYEKLIPYLKEKHGGKDNEYDLGT
;
A
#
# COMPACT_ATOMS: atom_id res chain seq x y z
N MET A 1 -18.35 -0.93 -8.26
CA MET A 1 -17.60 -1.86 -9.14
C MET A 1 -17.46 -3.24 -8.48
N SER A 2 -17.55 -4.35 -9.22
CA SER A 2 -17.22 -5.69 -8.65
C SER A 2 -15.72 -5.98 -8.84
N ARG A 3 -14.90 -5.50 -7.91
CA ARG A 3 -13.44 -5.77 -7.87
C ARG A 3 -13.16 -7.01 -7.02
N ALA A 4 -12.12 -7.76 -7.38
CA ALA A 4 -11.63 -8.87 -6.58
C ALA A 4 -10.67 -8.35 -5.50
N ILE A 5 -11.22 -7.87 -4.38
CA ILE A 5 -10.48 -7.24 -3.27
C ILE A 5 -9.25 -8.04 -2.85
N ASN A 6 -9.37 -9.36 -2.70
CA ASN A 6 -8.25 -10.21 -2.28
C ASN A 6 -7.08 -10.19 -3.26
N LYS A 7 -7.36 -10.14 -4.57
CA LYS A 7 -6.33 -10.07 -5.60
C LYS A 7 -5.62 -8.72 -5.58
N ASP A 8 -6.37 -7.65 -5.32
CA ASP A 8 -5.80 -6.30 -5.20
C ASP A 8 -4.94 -6.18 -3.94
N LEU A 9 -5.39 -6.76 -2.82
CA LEU A 9 -4.61 -6.87 -1.59
C LEU A 9 -3.32 -7.68 -1.78
N GLU A 10 -3.38 -8.81 -2.49
CA GLU A 10 -2.19 -9.61 -2.79
C GLU A 10 -1.14 -8.83 -3.59
N LYS A 11 -1.58 -8.07 -4.60
CA LYS A 11 -0.68 -7.22 -5.39
C LYS A 11 -0.07 -6.11 -4.55
N LEU A 12 -0.88 -5.42 -3.75
CA LEU A 12 -0.39 -4.34 -2.88
C LEU A 12 0.54 -4.87 -1.79
N ALA A 13 0.23 -6.01 -1.18
CA ALA A 13 1.09 -6.63 -0.18
C ALA A 13 2.43 -7.07 -0.76
N ARG A 14 2.44 -7.60 -1.98
CA ARG A 14 3.68 -7.93 -2.69
C ARG A 14 4.50 -6.67 -2.98
N ALA A 15 3.88 -5.66 -3.59
CA ALA A 15 4.52 -4.40 -3.89
C ALA A 15 5.03 -3.70 -2.63
N PHE A 16 4.33 -3.86 -1.50
CA PHE A 16 4.71 -3.25 -0.23
C PHE A 16 6.13 -3.66 0.18
N PHE A 17 6.44 -4.95 0.12
CA PHE A 17 7.77 -5.46 0.48
C PHE A 17 8.80 -5.26 -0.64
N GLU A 18 8.40 -5.39 -1.91
CA GLU A 18 9.33 -5.23 -3.05
C GLU A 18 9.84 -3.79 -3.18
N ASN A 19 9.01 -2.81 -2.83
CA ASN A 19 9.35 -1.39 -2.95
C ASN A 19 9.95 -0.79 -1.68
N LEU A 20 9.90 -1.52 -0.55
CA LEU A 20 10.48 -1.05 0.69
C LEU A 20 12.02 -1.12 0.59
N THR A 21 12.65 0.04 0.47
CA THR A 21 14.11 0.15 0.44
C THR A 21 14.60 0.92 1.65
N VAL A 22 15.58 0.36 2.35
CA VAL A 22 16.27 1.00 3.48
C VAL A 22 17.69 1.32 3.03
N ASP A 23 18.13 2.55 3.26
CA ASP A 23 19.51 2.98 3.05
C ASP A 23 20.05 3.68 4.31
N ASP A 24 21.30 4.14 4.26
CA ASP A 24 22.01 4.73 5.39
C ASP A 24 21.42 6.09 5.86
N SER A 25 20.43 6.66 5.14
CA SER A 25 19.70 7.87 5.55
C SER A 25 18.46 7.56 6.40
N CYS A 26 18.05 6.29 6.49
CA CYS A 26 16.89 5.86 7.23
C CYS A 26 17.11 5.83 8.76
N GLU A 27 16.20 6.43 9.53
CA GLU A 27 16.16 6.23 10.98
C GLU A 27 15.68 4.81 11.34
N PHE A 28 16.39 4.14 12.25
CA PHE A 28 15.99 2.81 12.74
C PHE A 28 14.58 2.82 13.32
N GLY A 29 13.74 1.89 12.88
CA GLY A 29 12.35 1.75 13.34
C GLY A 29 11.36 2.68 12.63
N SER A 30 11.82 3.58 11.76
CA SER A 30 10.94 4.37 10.90
C SER A 30 10.76 3.68 9.56
N ILE A 31 9.51 3.35 9.22
CA ILE A 31 9.14 2.88 7.88
C ILE A 31 8.98 4.07 6.90
N GLY A 32 9.20 5.33 7.35
CA GLY A 32 8.73 6.50 6.58
C GLY A 32 9.42 7.85 6.75
N LEU A 33 10.53 7.94 7.50
CA LEU A 33 11.41 9.12 7.53
C LEU A 33 12.65 8.77 6.70
N ASP A 34 12.71 9.30 5.48
CA ASP A 34 13.77 9.15 4.45
C ASP A 34 13.99 7.80 3.73
N CYS A 35 13.35 6.70 4.13
CA CYS A 35 13.27 5.51 3.28
C CYS A 35 12.27 5.70 2.12
N LYS A 36 12.56 5.17 0.91
CA LYS A 36 11.55 5.11 -0.16
C LYS A 36 10.34 4.32 0.36
N ARG A 37 9.20 5.01 0.44
CA ARG A 37 7.97 4.41 0.97
C ARG A 37 7.45 3.34 0.00
N PRO A 38 6.73 2.32 0.51
CA PRO A 38 6.22 1.21 -0.30
C PRO A 38 5.40 1.60 -1.54
N PHE A 39 4.79 2.80 -1.52
CA PHE A 39 3.93 3.34 -2.57
C PHE A 39 4.33 4.77 -2.98
N GLY A 40 5.64 5.00 -3.15
CA GLY A 40 6.16 6.26 -3.68
C GLY A 40 6.20 7.42 -2.68
N ASN A 41 6.76 8.56 -3.12
CA ASN A 41 6.97 9.75 -2.29
C ASN A 41 5.93 10.86 -2.52
N SER A 42 5.10 10.73 -3.54
CA SER A 42 4.05 11.66 -3.92
C SER A 42 2.99 10.89 -4.69
N GLN A 43 1.71 11.27 -4.57
CA GLN A 43 0.60 10.63 -5.29
C GLN A 43 0.45 9.13 -5.00
N VAL A 44 0.50 8.76 -3.71
CA VAL A 44 0.43 7.37 -3.21
C VAL A 44 -0.76 6.61 -3.80
N GLU A 45 -1.95 7.23 -3.87
CA GLU A 45 -3.14 6.61 -4.42
C GLU A 45 -2.98 6.24 -5.91
N GLN A 46 -2.24 7.05 -6.69
CA GLN A 46 -2.00 6.77 -8.11
C GLN A 46 -1.07 5.58 -8.31
N ASP A 47 0.02 5.50 -7.55
CA ASP A 47 0.90 4.33 -7.55
C ASP A 47 0.11 3.05 -7.22
N MET A 48 -0.81 3.14 -6.26
CA MET A 48 -1.69 2.03 -5.90
C MET A 48 -2.64 1.66 -7.05
N PHE A 49 -3.23 2.63 -7.77
CA PHE A 49 -4.06 2.37 -8.94
C PHE A 49 -3.30 1.59 -10.01
N GLU A 50 -2.07 2.00 -10.32
CA GLU A 50 -1.23 1.33 -11.30
C GLU A 50 -0.88 -0.11 -10.86
N ILE A 51 -0.48 -0.30 -9.61
CA ILE A 51 -0.13 -1.62 -9.06
C ILE A 51 -1.31 -2.60 -9.17
N ILE A 52 -2.52 -2.16 -8.80
CA ILE A 52 -3.71 -3.02 -8.86
C ILE A 52 -4.30 -3.12 -10.27
N GLY A 53 -3.81 -2.32 -11.22
CA GLY A 53 -4.34 -2.22 -12.57
C GLY A 53 -5.77 -1.69 -12.58
N LEU A 54 -6.04 -0.63 -11.82
CA LEU A 54 -7.29 0.09 -11.84
C LEU A 54 -7.15 1.30 -12.77
N ASN A 55 -7.77 1.20 -13.94
CA ASN A 55 -7.72 2.27 -14.94
C ASN A 55 -8.51 3.49 -14.46
N ALA A 56 -8.03 4.67 -14.85
CA ALA A 56 -8.76 5.91 -14.72
C ALA A 56 -10.12 5.85 -15.42
N GLU A 57 -11.11 6.52 -14.86
CA GLU A 57 -12.44 6.66 -15.46
C GLU A 57 -12.52 7.86 -16.41
N PHE A 58 -11.69 8.88 -16.17
CA PHE A 58 -11.70 10.11 -16.92
C PHE A 58 -10.33 10.39 -17.54
N LYS A 59 -10.35 11.16 -18.62
CA LYS A 59 -9.14 11.67 -19.27
C LYS A 59 -9.25 13.19 -19.33
N CYS A 60 -8.50 13.87 -18.48
CA CYS A 60 -8.39 15.32 -18.52
C CYS A 60 -7.40 15.73 -19.64
N PRO A 61 -7.79 16.63 -20.56
CA PRO A 61 -6.92 17.08 -21.66
C PRO A 61 -5.57 17.68 -21.23
N ASN A 62 -5.50 18.28 -20.04
CA ASN A 62 -4.30 18.97 -19.54
C ASN A 62 -3.67 18.29 -18.30
N CYS A 63 -4.40 17.40 -17.65
CA CYS A 63 -4.01 16.76 -16.38
C CYS A 63 -3.62 15.29 -16.57
N GLY A 64 -4.01 14.67 -17.69
CA GLY A 64 -3.81 13.25 -17.93
C GLY A 64 -4.98 12.39 -17.46
N ASP A 65 -4.67 11.16 -17.05
CA ASP A 65 -5.65 10.20 -16.58
C ASP A 65 -6.15 10.57 -15.18
N GLU A 66 -7.46 10.52 -14.96
CA GLU A 66 -8.13 10.92 -13.71
C GLU A 66 -9.05 9.83 -13.17
N TRP A 67 -8.94 9.58 -11.87
CA TRP A 67 -9.74 8.60 -11.15
C TRP A 67 -10.88 9.29 -10.39
N SER A 68 -12.04 8.63 -10.31
CA SER A 68 -13.18 9.14 -9.55
C SER A 68 -12.94 9.12 -8.05
N GLU A 69 -13.71 9.91 -7.31
CA GLU A 69 -13.71 9.89 -5.84
C GLU A 69 -13.96 8.47 -5.31
N GLU A 70 -14.86 7.70 -5.92
CA GLU A 70 -15.11 6.30 -5.54
C GLU A 70 -13.86 5.40 -5.68
N GLN A 71 -13.03 5.65 -6.70
CA GLN A 71 -11.78 4.91 -6.87
C GLN A 71 -10.76 5.30 -5.80
N TYR A 72 -10.67 6.60 -5.47
CA TYR A 72 -9.82 7.08 -4.37
C TYR A 72 -10.25 6.50 -3.01
N ASP A 73 -11.54 6.50 -2.71
CA ASP A 73 -12.07 5.90 -1.49
C ASP A 73 -11.75 4.40 -1.44
N TYR A 74 -11.91 3.70 -2.56
CA TYR A 74 -11.58 2.28 -2.65
C TYR A 74 -10.10 1.97 -2.32
N VAL A 75 -9.13 2.71 -2.85
CA VAL A 75 -7.71 2.47 -2.53
C VAL A 75 -7.34 2.90 -1.12
N ARG A 76 -7.99 3.93 -0.58
CA ARG A 76 -7.83 4.33 0.82
C ARG A 76 -8.33 3.25 1.76
N ASP A 77 -9.49 2.67 1.51
CA ASP A 77 -10.03 1.55 2.28
C ASP A 77 -9.12 0.32 2.16
N LEU A 78 -8.63 0.03 0.94
CA LEU A 78 -7.64 -1.03 0.73
C LEU A 78 -6.39 -0.81 1.59
N TYR A 79 -5.85 0.41 1.65
CA TYR A 79 -4.64 0.72 2.40
C TYR A 79 -4.87 0.71 3.92
N TYR A 80 -5.76 1.58 4.40
CA TYR A 80 -5.94 1.83 5.82
C TYR A 80 -6.66 0.70 6.55
N GLU A 81 -7.67 0.09 5.92
CA GLU A 81 -8.52 -0.88 6.60
C GLU A 81 -8.12 -2.32 6.35
N LYS A 82 -7.50 -2.62 5.20
CA LYS A 82 -7.34 -4.02 4.75
C LYS A 82 -5.89 -4.46 4.62
N LEU A 83 -5.01 -3.63 4.06
CA LEU A 83 -3.62 -4.01 3.78
C LEU A 83 -2.84 -4.29 5.06
N ILE A 84 -2.90 -3.41 6.06
CA ILE A 84 -2.16 -3.61 7.31
C ILE A 84 -2.62 -4.88 8.06
N PRO A 85 -3.92 -5.14 8.26
CA PRO A 85 -4.37 -6.42 8.81
C PRO A 85 -3.93 -7.63 7.99
N TYR A 86 -4.02 -7.56 6.65
CA TYR A 86 -3.58 -8.64 5.76
C TYR A 86 -2.09 -8.96 5.91
N LEU A 87 -1.24 -7.92 5.99
CA LEU A 87 0.20 -8.08 6.20
C LEU A 87 0.49 -8.73 7.56
N LYS A 88 -0.23 -8.34 8.62
CA LYS A 88 -0.10 -8.95 9.95
C LYS A 88 -0.49 -10.43 9.93
N GLU A 89 -1.65 -10.77 9.39
CA GLU A 89 -2.12 -12.15 9.30
C GLU A 89 -1.13 -13.05 8.55
N LYS A 90 -0.63 -12.57 7.41
CA LYS A 90 0.20 -13.36 6.51
C LYS A 90 1.67 -13.44 6.93
N HIS A 91 2.19 -12.44 7.61
CA HIS A 91 3.64 -12.28 7.83
C HIS A 91 4.06 -12.02 9.28
N GLY A 92 3.18 -11.73 10.24
CA GLY A 92 3.66 -11.28 11.55
C GLY A 92 2.68 -11.18 12.72
N GLY A 93 1.58 -11.93 12.74
CA GLY A 93 0.54 -11.73 13.77
C GLY A 93 -0.11 -13.01 14.27
N LYS A 94 0.68 -14.00 14.71
CA LYS A 94 0.24 -14.74 15.89
C LYS A 94 0.77 -13.94 17.06
N ASP A 95 -0.09 -13.64 18.02
CA ASP A 95 0.28 -13.07 19.32
C ASP A 95 1.33 -13.99 19.96
N ASN A 96 2.59 -13.77 19.62
CA ASN A 96 3.69 -14.33 20.34
C ASN A 96 3.77 -13.44 21.57
N GLU A 97 3.17 -13.91 22.67
CA GLU A 97 3.68 -13.65 24.01
C GLU A 97 5.20 -13.58 23.90
N TYR A 98 5.74 -12.38 24.04
CA TYR A 98 7.15 -12.23 24.32
C TYR A 98 7.34 -12.82 25.71
N ASP A 99 7.54 -14.13 25.79
CA ASP A 99 8.21 -14.77 26.91
C ASP A 99 9.64 -14.24 26.87
N LEU A 100 9.84 -13.08 27.49
CA LEU A 100 11.15 -12.58 27.87
C LEU A 100 11.63 -13.52 28.97
N GLY A 101 12.08 -14.70 28.54
CA GLY A 101 12.75 -15.67 29.38
C GLY A 101 13.80 -14.95 30.21
N THR A 102 13.63 -15.10 31.52
CA THR A 102 14.44 -14.57 32.63
C THR A 102 15.93 -14.45 32.36
#